data_AF-A0A7C3G7J3-F1
#
_entry.id   AF-A0A7C3G7J3-F1
#
_cell.length_a   1.000
_cell.length_b   1.000
_cell.length_c   1.000
_cell.angle_alpha   90.00
_cell.angle_beta   90.00
_cell.angle_gamma   90.00
#
_symmetry.space_group_name_H-M   'P 1'
#
loop_
_entity.id
_entity.type
_entity.pdbx_description
1 polymer ?
#
loop_
_entity_poly.entity_id
_entity_poly.type
_entity_poly.pdbx_seq_one_letter_code
_entity_poly.pdbx_strand_id
1 'polypeptide(L)'
;MIPSIRQPKWLKALYSGYVALFFLYLVAPLVVVAVFAFNDSLFPSPPWQGFTLDWFFGTEEPKLGIFHDDAIMESIWISVFVAFWVTLLSVTVGTT
;
A
#
# COMPACT_ATOMS: atom_id res chain seq x y z
N MET A 1 3.06 -23.47 19.45
CA MET A 1 1.82 -23.65 20.25
C MET A 1 1.61 -25.14 20.39
N ILE A 2 1.50 -25.68 21.61
CA ILE A 2 1.25 -27.12 21.80
C ILE A 2 -0.21 -27.39 21.41
N PRO A 3 -0.51 -28.16 20.35
CA PRO A 3 -1.88 -28.33 19.85
C PRO A 3 -2.84 -29.01 20.82
N SER A 4 -2.32 -29.65 21.87
CA SER A 4 -3.08 -30.51 22.78
C SER A 4 -3.82 -29.79 23.92
N ILE A 5 -3.60 -28.49 24.15
CA ILE A 5 -4.22 -27.77 25.27
C ILE A 5 -5.53 -27.13 24.82
N ARG A 6 -6.66 -27.54 25.44
CA ARG A 6 -7.98 -26.90 25.26
C ARG A 6 -7.90 -25.43 25.70
N GLN A 7 -7.85 -24.52 24.73
CA GLN A 7 -7.89 -23.09 25.02
C GLN A 7 -9.34 -22.61 25.21
N PRO A 8 -9.61 -21.79 26.24
CA PRO A 8 -10.93 -21.21 26.42
C PRO A 8 -11.23 -20.19 25.31
N LYS A 9 -12.51 -20.08 24.91
CA LYS A 9 -12.93 -19.26 23.74
C LYS A 9 -12.49 -17.79 23.84
N TRP A 10 -12.48 -17.22 25.04
CA TRP A 10 -12.07 -15.82 25.25
C TRP A 10 -10.58 -15.59 24.97
N LEU A 11 -9.72 -16.55 25.29
CA LEU A 11 -8.27 -16.45 25.05
C LEU A 11 -7.97 -16.48 23.56
N LYS A 12 -8.70 -17.31 22.80
CA LYS A 12 -8.64 -17.34 21.34
C LYS A 12 -9.13 -16.02 20.73
N ALA A 13 -10.22 -15.47 21.24
CA ALA A 13 -10.76 -14.19 20.78
C ALA A 13 -9.78 -13.05 21.07
N LEU A 14 -9.20 -13.01 22.27
CA LEU A 14 -8.18 -12.01 22.65
C LEU A 14 -6.94 -12.10 21.78
N TYR A 15 -6.42 -13.32 21.55
CA TYR A 15 -5.28 -13.54 20.68
C TYR A 15 -5.56 -13.09 19.23
N SER A 16 -6.72 -13.46 18.69
CA SER A 16 -7.12 -13.07 17.33
C SER A 16 -7.30 -11.55 17.22
N GLY A 17 -7.90 -10.92 18.24
CA GLY A 17 -8.04 -9.47 18.32
C GLY A 17 -6.69 -8.76 18.40
N TYR A 18 -5.75 -9.28 19.20
CA TYR A 18 -4.38 -8.78 19.26
C TYR A 18 -3.68 -8.86 17.91
N VAL A 19 -3.73 -10.01 17.23
CA VAL A 19 -3.14 -10.19 15.88
C VAL A 19 -3.78 -9.23 14.87
N ALA A 20 -5.10 -9.07 14.91
CA ALA A 20 -5.81 -8.13 14.03
C ALA A 20 -5.37 -6.68 14.29
N LEU A 21 -5.30 -6.25 15.55
CA LEU A 21 -4.82 -4.91 15.92
C LEU A 21 -3.35 -4.69 15.53
N PHE A 22 -2.52 -5.72 15.66
CA PHE A 22 -1.13 -5.68 15.23
C PHE A 22 -1.03 -5.41 13.72
N PHE A 23 -1.75 -6.17 12.88
CA PHE A 23 -1.78 -5.93 11.44
C PHE A 23 -2.42 -4.58 11.08
N LEU A 24 -3.48 -4.17 11.78
CA LEU A 24 -4.09 -2.87 11.60
C LEU A 24 -3.07 -1.74 11.84
N TYR A 25 -2.29 -1.85 12.91
CA TYR A 25 -1.23 -0.91 13.22
C TYR A 25 -0.14 -0.89 12.14
N LEU A 26 0.28 -2.05 11.62
CA LEU A 26 1.25 -2.13 10.53
C LEU A 26 0.75 -1.50 9.23
N VAL A 27 -0.55 -1.65 8.93
CA VAL A 27 -1.18 -1.12 7.70
C VAL A 27 -1.62 0.34 7.84
N ALA A 28 -1.82 0.84 9.06
CA ALA A 28 -2.23 2.21 9.34
C ALA A 28 -1.47 3.30 8.55
N PRO A 29 -0.11 3.33 8.50
CA PRO A 29 0.60 4.35 7.72
C PRO A 29 0.30 4.28 6.21
N LEU A 30 0.12 3.08 5.65
CA LEU A 30 -0.27 2.91 4.24
C LEU A 30 -1.66 3.49 3.97
N VAL A 31 -2.61 3.26 4.90
CA VAL A 31 -3.96 3.83 4.82
C VAL A 31 -3.90 5.35 4.90
N VAL A 32 -3.08 5.90 5.80
CA VAL A 32 -2.90 7.35 5.92
C VAL A 32 -2.40 7.94 4.59
N VAL A 33 -1.34 7.38 4.01
CA VAL A 33 -0.81 7.85 2.71
C VAL A 33 -1.87 7.72 1.60
N ALA A 34 -2.59 6.60 1.55
CA ALA A 34 -3.65 6.38 0.56
C ALA A 34 -4.79 7.38 0.69
N VAL A 35 -5.22 7.72 1.91
CA VAL A 35 -6.25 8.74 2.15
C VAL A 35 -5.74 10.12 1.76
N PHE A 36 -4.50 10.47 2.11
CA PHE A 36 -3.91 11.77 1.77
C PHE A 36 -3.64 11.96 0.26
N ALA A 37 -3.62 10.90 -0.54
CA ALA A 37 -3.59 11.01 -2.00
C ALA A 37 -4.82 11.73 -2.58
N PHE A 38 -5.91 11.81 -1.83
CA PHE A 38 -7.12 12.56 -2.19
C PHE A 38 -7.18 13.96 -1.56
N ASN A 39 -6.14 14.40 -0.84
CA ASN A 39 -6.13 15.71 -0.19
C ASN A 39 -5.83 16.81 -1.21
N ASP A 40 -6.62 17.87 -1.19
CA ASP A 40 -6.47 19.03 -2.08
C ASP A 40 -5.31 19.98 -1.68
N SER A 41 -4.20 19.42 -1.24
CA SER A 41 -2.99 20.14 -0.80
C SER A 41 -1.81 19.78 -1.70
N LEU A 42 -0.89 20.72 -1.92
CA LEU A 42 0.38 20.47 -2.63
C LEU A 42 1.28 19.44 -1.94
N PHE A 43 1.09 19.26 -0.63
CA PHE A 43 1.81 18.27 0.15
C PHE A 43 0.83 17.40 0.94
N PRO A 44 1.09 16.09 1.10
CA PRO A 44 0.25 15.18 1.87
C PRO A 44 0.46 15.40 3.38
N SER A 45 -0.01 16.54 3.87
CA SER A 45 0.12 16.97 5.27
C SER A 45 -1.22 17.43 5.84
N PRO A 46 -1.45 17.27 7.15
CA PRO A 46 -2.50 17.98 7.87
C PRO A 46 -2.31 19.52 7.78
N PRO A 47 -3.37 20.35 7.90
CA PRO A 47 -4.79 19.99 7.95
C PRO A 47 -5.34 19.56 6.59
N TRP A 48 -6.46 18.83 6.58
CA TRP A 48 -7.15 18.43 5.37
C TRP A 48 -7.71 19.64 4.61
N GLN A 49 -7.36 19.80 3.33
CA GLN A 49 -7.71 20.98 2.52
C GLN A 49 -8.91 20.75 1.58
N GLY A 50 -9.32 19.50 1.37
CA GLY A 50 -10.43 19.17 0.47
C GLY A 50 -10.23 17.79 -0.16
N PHE A 51 -11.24 17.30 -0.86
CA PHE A 51 -11.14 16.08 -1.67
C PHE A 51 -10.84 16.46 -3.12
N THR A 52 -9.82 15.87 -3.73
CA THR A 52 -9.48 16.05 -5.15
C THR A 52 -9.10 14.72 -5.83
N LEU A 53 -9.23 14.69 -7.16
CA LEU A 53 -8.73 13.63 -8.04
C LEU A 53 -7.63 14.14 -8.99
N ASP A 54 -7.18 15.38 -8.83
CA ASP A 54 -6.20 16.02 -9.73
C ASP A 54 -4.85 15.29 -9.71
N TRP A 55 -4.45 14.74 -8.57
CA TRP A 55 -3.23 13.92 -8.47
C TRP A 55 -3.27 12.63 -9.31
N PHE A 56 -4.45 12.23 -9.78
CA PHE A 56 -4.62 11.10 -10.70
C PHE A 56 -4.84 11.58 -12.14
N PHE A 57 -5.77 12.52 -12.35
CA PHE A 57 -6.27 12.92 -13.68
C PHE A 57 -6.00 14.37 -14.08
N GLY A 58 -5.35 15.17 -13.25
CA GLY A 58 -4.99 16.56 -13.56
C GLY A 58 -4.07 16.61 -14.78
N THR A 59 -4.27 17.61 -15.64
CA THR A 59 -3.52 17.77 -16.91
C THR A 59 -2.48 18.88 -16.86
N GLU A 60 -2.44 19.68 -15.79
CA GLU A 60 -1.63 20.88 -15.68
C GLU A 60 -0.92 20.97 -14.32
N GLU A 61 0.22 21.66 -14.29
CA GLU A 61 0.91 22.02 -13.04
C GLU A 61 0.06 22.98 -12.19
N PRO A 62 0.14 22.93 -10.85
CA PRO A 62 1.12 22.20 -10.02
C PRO A 62 0.68 20.77 -9.63
N LYS A 63 -0.50 20.30 -10.06
CA LYS A 63 -1.04 18.97 -9.76
C LYS A 63 -1.18 18.15 -11.04
N LEU A 64 -0.06 17.93 -11.73
CA LEU A 64 -0.03 17.04 -12.88
C LEU A 64 -0.34 15.62 -12.38
N GLY A 65 -1.42 15.04 -12.90
CA GLY A 65 -1.90 13.74 -12.46
C GLY A 65 -0.99 12.62 -12.94
N ILE A 66 -0.93 11.53 -12.17
CA ILE A 66 -0.05 10.38 -12.46
C ILE A 66 -0.23 9.82 -13.88
N PHE A 67 -1.46 9.86 -14.42
CA PHE A 67 -1.76 9.35 -15.76
C PHE A 67 -1.35 10.30 -16.90
N HIS A 68 -1.04 11.56 -16.59
CA HIS A 68 -0.52 12.55 -17.54
C HIS A 68 0.98 12.82 -17.34
N ASP A 69 1.61 12.19 -16.34
CA ASP A 69 3.05 12.25 -16.12
C ASP A 69 3.73 11.06 -16.82
N ASP A 70 4.24 11.31 -18.03
CA ASP A 70 4.92 10.30 -18.85
C ASP A 70 6.12 9.67 -18.13
N ALA A 71 6.87 10.46 -17.36
CA ALA A 71 8.04 9.97 -16.63
C ALA A 71 7.64 9.02 -15.50
N ILE A 72 6.59 9.33 -14.75
CA ILE A 72 6.08 8.41 -13.72
C ILE A 72 5.52 7.14 -14.36
N MET A 73 4.73 7.24 -15.42
CA MET A 73 4.17 6.06 -16.10
C MET A 73 5.26 5.15 -16.68
N GLU A 74 6.30 5.73 -17.30
CA GLU A 74 7.46 4.97 -17.78
C GLU A 74 8.18 4.26 -16.63
N SER A 75 8.39 4.94 -15.50
CA SER A 75 9.05 4.35 -14.33
C SER A 75 8.29 3.16 -13.74
N ILE A 76 6.95 3.24 -13.71
CA ILE A 76 6.08 2.14 -13.26
C ILE A 76 6.20 0.97 -14.23
N TRP A 77 6.16 1.24 -15.53
CA TRP A 77 6.28 0.20 -16.55
C TRP A 77 7.62 -0.53 -16.48
N ILE A 78 8.73 0.21 -16.37
CA ILE A 78 10.07 -0.36 -16.22
C ILE A 78 10.13 -1.23 -14.96
N SER A 79 9.57 -0.75 -13.84
CA SER A 79 9.56 -1.48 -12.57
C SER A 79 8.81 -2.81 -12.69
N VAL A 80 7.63 -2.82 -13.32
CA VAL A 80 6.84 -4.04 -13.57
C VAL A 80 7.60 -5.01 -14.47
N PHE A 81 8.18 -4.51 -15.56
CA PHE A 81 8.94 -5.33 -16.51
C PHE A 81 10.14 -6.01 -15.84
N VAL A 82 10.93 -5.25 -15.07
CA VAL A 82 12.09 -5.77 -14.35
C VAL A 82 11.64 -6.76 -13.27
N ALA A 83 10.64 -6.41 -12.45
CA ALA A 83 10.15 -7.27 -11.38
C ALA A 83 9.64 -8.62 -11.91
N PHE A 84 8.96 -8.62 -13.08
CA PHE A 84 8.47 -9.84 -13.71
C PHE A 84 9.62 -10.80 -14.06
N TRP A 85 10.62 -10.34 -14.80
CA TRP A 85 11.74 -11.18 -15.23
C TRP A 85 12.60 -11.63 -14.05
N VAL A 86 12.89 -10.73 -13.11
CA VAL A 86 13.64 -11.08 -11.90
C VAL A 86 12.91 -12.16 -11.11
N THR A 87 11.60 -12.03 -10.92
CA THR A 87 10.79 -13.04 -10.20
C THR A 87 10.81 -14.39 -10.92
N LEU A 88 10.53 -14.38 -12.23
CA LEU A 88 10.49 -15.61 -13.04
C LEU A 88 11.82 -16.37 -13.00
N LEU A 89 12.94 -15.67 -13.22
CA LEU A 89 14.27 -16.27 -13.23
C LEU A 89 14.65 -16.75 -11.82
N SER A 90 14.39 -15.95 -10.78
CA SER A 90 14.73 -16.31 -9.39
C SER A 90 13.96 -17.54 -8.92
N VAL A 91 12.66 -17.64 -9.21
CA VAL A 91 11.84 -18.81 -8.86
C VAL A 91 12.30 -20.03 -9.63
N THR A 92 12.58 -19.89 -10.92
CA THR A 92 13.06 -21.01 -11.76
C THR A 92 14.36 -21.57 -11.21
N VAL A 93 15.38 -20.73 -11.04
CA VAL A 93 16.69 -21.14 -10.51
C VAL A 93 16.59 -21.64 -9.07
N GLY A 94 15.76 -21.01 -8.23
CA GLY A 94 15.63 -21.38 -6.82
C GLY A 94 14.87 -22.70 -6.58
N THR A 95 14.15 -23.22 -7.58
CA THR A 95 13.38 -24.47 -7.47
C THR A 95 13.97 -25.63 -8.27
N THR A 96 14.96 -25.38 -9.13
CA THR A 96 15.78 -26.39 -9.82
C THR A 96 17.02 -26.73 -9.02
#